data_AF-A0A7G6TVM5-F1
#
_entry.id   AF-A0A7G6TVM5-F1
#
_cell.length_a   1.000
_cell.length_b   1.000
_cell.length_c   1.000
_cell.angle_alpha   90.00
_cell.angle_beta   90.00
_cell.angle_gamma   90.00
#
_symmetry.space_group_name_H-M   'P 1'
#
loop_
_entity.id
_entity.type
_entity.pdbx_description
1 polymer ?
#
loop_
_entity_poly.entity_id
_entity_poly.type
_entity_poly.pdbx_seq_one_letter_code
_entity_poly.pdbx_strand_id
1 'polypeptide(L)'
;MSKTFNRAQAKAYRDERRQLQEDEQHKRNVRAELRVLREFRDYMHRGRPTGTTLGCLIGAIDAYAEQLTGDIHALWAGSRDAKHWWDE
;
A
#
# COMPACT_ATOMS: atom_id res chain seq x y z
N MET A 1 -36.77 -2.72 -24.67
CA MET A 1 -35.32 -2.89 -24.42
C MET A 1 -34.84 -4.17 -25.07
N SER A 2 -33.72 -4.14 -25.81
CA SER A 2 -33.19 -5.30 -26.53
C SER A 2 -32.43 -6.26 -25.60
N LYS A 3 -32.54 -7.58 -25.83
CA LYS A 3 -31.76 -8.62 -25.12
C LYS A 3 -30.25 -8.36 -25.18
N THR A 4 -29.75 -7.72 -26.25
CA THR A 4 -28.33 -7.35 -26.40
C THR A 4 -27.92 -6.22 -25.46
N PHE A 5 -28.78 -5.24 -25.25
CA PHE A 5 -28.56 -4.12 -24.32
C PHE A 5 -28.50 -4.61 -22.87
N ASN A 6 -29.41 -5.50 -22.47
CA ASN A 6 -29.40 -6.08 -21.12
C ASN A 6 -28.14 -6.93 -20.84
N ARG A 7 -27.63 -7.65 -21.85
CA ARG A 7 -26.38 -8.42 -21.73
C ARG A 7 -25.16 -7.52 -21.61
N ALA A 8 -25.12 -6.42 -22.38
CA ALA A 8 -24.04 -5.45 -22.31
C ALA A 8 -23.98 -4.77 -20.94
N GLN A 9 -25.14 -4.34 -20.39
CA GLN A 9 -25.19 -3.76 -19.03
C GLN A 9 -24.81 -4.77 -17.95
N ALA A 10 -25.30 -6.01 -18.04
CA ALA A 10 -24.93 -7.05 -17.07
C ALA A 10 -23.43 -7.39 -17.11
N LYS A 11 -22.79 -7.28 -18.28
CA LYS A 11 -21.34 -7.44 -18.43
C LYS A 11 -20.59 -6.26 -17.80
N ALA A 12 -20.96 -5.03 -18.14
CA ALA A 12 -20.34 -3.82 -17.58
C ALA A 12 -20.38 -3.83 -16.05
N TYR A 13 -21.53 -4.16 -15.45
CA TYR A 13 -21.66 -4.28 -14.00
C TYR A 13 -20.74 -5.34 -13.38
N ARG A 14 -20.55 -6.49 -14.05
CA ARG A 14 -19.64 -7.54 -13.58
C ARG A 14 -18.18 -7.13 -13.68
N ASP A 15 -17.82 -6.43 -14.76
CA ASP A 15 -16.46 -5.96 -15.00
C ASP A 15 -16.10 -4.87 -13.96
N GLU A 16 -17.01 -3.93 -13.68
CA GLU A 16 -16.85 -2.93 -12.61
C GLU A 16 -16.68 -3.59 -11.23
N ARG A 17 -17.52 -4.57 -10.91
CA ARG A 17 -17.43 -5.29 -9.62
C ARG A 17 -16.12 -6.07 -9.49
N ARG A 18 -15.59 -6.61 -10.59
CA ARG A 18 -14.29 -7.27 -10.60
C ARG A 18 -13.17 -6.26 -10.37
N GLN A 19 -13.20 -5.12 -11.05
CA GLN A 19 -12.21 -4.07 -10.88
C GLN A 19 -12.15 -3.61 -9.41
N LEU A 20 -13.29 -3.35 -8.80
CA LEU A 20 -13.36 -2.97 -7.37
C LEU A 20 -12.78 -4.05 -6.45
N GLN A 21 -12.97 -5.33 -6.76
CA GLN A 21 -12.39 -6.43 -5.98
C GLN A 21 -10.88 -6.52 -6.13
N GLU A 22 -10.37 -6.30 -7.35
CA GLU A 22 -8.94 -6.27 -7.63
C GLU A 22 -8.26 -5.08 -6.93
N ASP A 23 -8.88 -3.90 -6.97
CA ASP A 23 -8.41 -2.70 -6.30
C ASP A 23 -8.38 -2.90 -4.77
N GLU A 24 -9.44 -3.46 -4.18
CA GLU A 24 -9.48 -3.81 -2.76
C GLU A 24 -8.42 -4.84 -2.37
N GLN A 25 -8.19 -5.85 -3.20
CA GLN A 25 -7.16 -6.84 -2.95
C GLN A 25 -5.76 -6.21 -3.03
N HIS A 26 -5.54 -5.30 -3.98
CA HIS A 26 -4.30 -4.55 -4.09
C HIS A 26 -4.06 -3.69 -2.84
N LYS A 27 -5.05 -2.92 -2.38
CA LYS A 27 -4.99 -2.15 -1.13
C LYS A 27 -4.62 -3.04 0.07
N ARG A 28 -5.21 -4.24 0.18
CA ARG A 28 -4.89 -5.20 1.25
C ARG A 28 -3.45 -5.70 1.20
N ASN A 29 -2.96 -6.01 0.01
CA ASN A 29 -1.58 -6.46 -0.19
C ASN A 29 -0.59 -5.35 0.20
N VAL A 30 -0.82 -4.12 -0.25
CA VAL A 30 0.01 -2.94 0.11
C VAL A 30 0.02 -2.73 1.63
N ARG A 31 -1.13 -2.79 2.29
CA ARG A 31 -1.20 -2.69 3.77
C ARG A 31 -0.41 -3.78 4.48
N ALA A 32 -0.45 -5.02 3.98
CA ALA A 32 0.31 -6.12 4.55
C ALA A 32 1.83 -5.92 4.38
N GLU A 33 2.28 -5.48 3.20
CA GLU A 33 3.69 -5.14 2.95
C GLU A 33 4.17 -4.00 3.84
N LEU A 34 3.41 -2.90 3.93
CA LEU A 34 3.78 -1.76 4.78
C LEU A 34 3.92 -2.17 6.26
N ARG A 35 3.08 -3.08 6.75
CA ARG A 35 3.21 -3.62 8.10
C ARG A 35 4.54 -4.35 8.28
N VAL A 36 4.91 -5.21 7.34
CA VAL A 36 6.19 -5.95 7.38
C VAL A 36 7.38 -4.99 7.33
N LEU A 37 7.33 -4.00 6.44
CA LEU A 37 8.38 -2.98 6.33
C LEU A 37 8.53 -2.18 7.62
N ARG A 38 7.42 -1.82 8.27
CA ARG A 38 7.45 -1.13 9.56
C ARG A 38 8.06 -1.99 10.66
N GLU A 39 7.66 -3.26 10.78
CA GLU A 39 8.21 -4.18 11.77
C GLU A 39 9.72 -4.37 11.57
N PHE A 40 10.18 -4.46 10.31
CA PHE A 40 11.60 -4.60 9.97
C PHE A 40 12.40 -3.32 10.25
N ARG A 41 11.83 -2.16 9.94
CA ARG A 41 12.39 -0.84 10.29
C ARG A 41 12.54 -0.66 11.81
N ASP A 42 11.50 -1.02 12.57
CA ASP A 42 11.49 -0.96 14.04
C ASP A 42 12.47 -1.98 14.66
N TYR A 43 12.65 -3.15 14.04
CA TYR A 43 13.67 -4.11 14.45
C TYR A 43 15.07 -3.52 14.28
N MET A 44 15.35 -2.89 13.14
CA MET A 44 16.63 -2.24 12.89
C MET A 44 16.92 -1.08 13.85
N HIS A 45 15.91 -0.29 14.24
CA HIS A 45 16.09 0.73 15.27
C HIS A 45 16.37 0.17 16.67
N ARG A 46 15.86 -1.03 16.99
CA ARG A 46 16.08 -1.68 18.31
C ARG A 46 17.43 -2.36 18.42
N GLY A 47 17.98 -2.88 17.32
CA GLY A 47 19.37 -3.35 17.27
C GLY A 47 20.31 -2.15 17.33
N ARG A 48 21.14 -2.02 18.39
CA ARG A 48 22.10 -0.91 18.53
C ARG A 48 22.88 -0.71 17.21
N PRO A 49 22.66 0.40 16.48
CA PRO A 49 23.34 0.62 15.21
C PRO A 49 24.77 1.06 15.47
N THR A 50 25.74 0.33 14.95
CA THR A 50 27.05 0.91 14.70
C THR A 50 27.36 0.72 13.22
N GLY A 51 27.13 1.77 12.42
CA GLY A 51 27.62 1.83 11.04
C GLY A 51 26.67 2.44 10.01
N THR A 52 27.26 2.99 8.95
CA THR A 52 26.61 3.62 7.78
C THR A 52 25.66 2.66 7.04
N THR A 53 25.94 1.35 7.08
CA THR A 53 25.16 0.31 6.39
C THR A 53 23.72 0.24 6.88
N LEU A 54 23.46 0.42 8.19
CA LEU A 54 22.10 0.37 8.73
C LEU A 54 21.27 1.58 8.26
N GLY A 55 21.89 2.76 8.20
CA GLY A 55 21.24 3.97 7.67
C GLY A 55 20.82 3.79 6.20
N CYS A 56 21.67 3.18 5.38
CA CYS A 56 21.33 2.86 3.99
C CYS A 56 20.16 1.88 3.88
N LEU A 57 20.09 0.86 4.74
CA LEU A 57 18.98 -0.11 4.75
C LEU A 57 17.65 0.50 5.18
N ILE A 58 17.66 1.37 6.20
CA ILE A 58 16.47 2.11 6.62
C ILE A 58 16.01 3.05 5.49
N GLY A 59 16.94 3.75 4.84
CA GLY A 59 16.63 4.60 3.69
C GLY A 59 16.05 3.84 2.50
N ALA A 60 16.55 2.62 2.22
CA ALA A 60 16.00 1.77 1.17
C ALA A 60 14.56 1.30 1.48
N ILE A 61 14.24 1.05 2.74
CA ILE A 61 12.88 0.70 3.19
C ILE A 61 11.94 1.89 3.03
N ASP A 62 12.36 3.08 3.46
CA ASP A 62 11.55 4.30 3.35
C ASP A 62 11.29 4.64 1.86
N ALA A 63 12.28 4.48 0.97
CA ALA A 63 12.13 4.67 -0.48
C ALA A 63 11.20 3.64 -1.14
N TYR A 64 11.27 2.38 -0.71
CA TYR A 64 10.36 1.35 -1.21
C TYR A 64 8.91 1.59 -0.74
N ALA A 65 8.72 2.05 0.50
CA ALA A 65 7.41 2.46 0.99
C ALA A 65 6.85 3.67 0.23
N GLU A 66 7.71 4.64 -0.12
CA GLU A 66 7.35 5.75 -1.01
C GLU A 66 6.88 5.25 -2.39
N GLN A 67 7.58 4.28 -2.99
CA GLN A 67 7.16 3.70 -4.27
C GLN A 67 5.79 3.02 -4.19
N LEU A 68 5.49 2.36 -3.07
CA LEU A 68 4.20 1.67 -2.86
C LEU A 68 3.05 2.63 -2.57
N THR A 69 3.31 3.80 -1.99
CA THR A 69 2.26 4.67 -1.42
C THR A 69 2.23 6.10 -1.96
N GLY A 70 3.30 6.54 -2.61
CA GLY A 70 3.56 7.94 -2.93
C GLY A 70 4.00 8.80 -1.74
N ASP A 71 4.20 8.20 -0.56
CA ASP A 71 4.56 8.92 0.68
C ASP A 71 5.80 8.31 1.35
N ILE A 72 6.89 9.07 1.38
CA ILE A 72 8.14 8.69 2.05
C ILE A 72 8.01 8.55 3.57
N HIS A 73 6.97 9.16 4.15
CA HIS A 73 6.67 9.10 5.58
C HIS A 73 5.62 8.04 5.93
N ALA A 74 5.24 7.16 4.99
CA ALA A 74 4.23 6.12 5.22
C ALA A 74 4.56 5.17 6.39
N LEU A 75 5.85 5.01 6.71
CA LEU A 75 6.32 4.15 7.80
C LEU A 75 6.64 4.90 9.10
N TRP A 76 6.53 6.23 9.12
CA TRP A 76 6.93 7.04 10.27
C TRP A 76 5.79 7.07 11.30
N ALA A 77 6.10 6.64 12.54
CA ALA A 77 5.14 6.65 13.63
C ALA A 77 4.71 8.10 13.95
N GLY A 78 3.57 8.53 13.40
CA GLY A 78 2.99 9.84 13.66
C GLY A 78 2.87 10.79 12.47
N SER A 79 3.12 10.36 11.22
CA SER A 79 2.78 11.21 10.07
C SER A 79 1.26 11.39 10.03
N ARG A 80 0.81 12.61 10.34
CA ARG A 80 -0.60 13.02 10.34
C ARG A 80 -1.22 12.95 8.93
N ASP A 81 -0.40 12.72 7.91
CA ASP A 81 -0.75 12.84 6.49
C ASP A 81 -0.95 11.48 5.77
N ALA A 82 -0.44 10.36 6.31
CA ALA A 82 -0.74 9.03 5.76
C ALA A 82 -2.23 8.64 5.89
N LYS A 83 -3.00 9.46 6.60
CA LYS A 83 -4.41 9.25 6.95
C LYS A 83 -5.40 9.49 5.81
N HIS A 84 -4.98 10.04 4.66
CA HIS A 84 -5.96 10.62 3.74
C HIS A 84 -6.31 9.82 2.47
N TRP A 85 -5.57 8.76 2.13
CA TRP A 85 -5.77 8.05 0.84
C TRP A 85 -6.14 6.58 0.95
N TRP A 86 -6.05 5.97 2.15
CA TRP A 86 -6.24 4.52 2.29
C TRP A 86 -7.48 4.14 3.11
N ASP A 87 -8.12 5.06 3.83
CA ASP A 87 -9.28 4.78 4.71
C ASP A 87 -10.66 5.14 4.12
N GLU A 88 -10.74 5.47 2.83
CA GLU A 88 -12.00 5.59 2.06
C GLU A 88 -12.16 4.47 1.02
#